data_AF-A0AAN8D6C6-F1
#
_entry.id   AF-A0AAN8D6C6-F1
#
_cell.length_a   1.000
_cell.length_b   1.000
_cell.length_c   1.000
_cell.angle_alpha   90.00
_cell.angle_beta   90.00
_cell.angle_gamma   90.00
#
_symmetry.space_group_name_H-M   'P 1'
#
loop_
_entity.id
_entity.type
_entity.pdbx_description
1 polymer ?
#
loop_
_entity_poly.entity_id
_entity_poly.type
_entity_poly.pdbx_seq_one_letter_code
_entity_poly.pdbx_strand_id
1 'polypeptide(L)'
;MKASLPSDKLQRIRDITKSYCEQQQLLSLLGHLNFAMHVIPQGRSFISRLLDAASAVDKLHDCVFLDEGCRSDLRFWSLLLAHWNGVTVFYDDLVRSSDSMRFFTDAAQSVGSGGFFQGEWFAGSWPLSISTSSKFSLNPAYHLYHTRDIPSG
;
A
#
# COMPACT_ATOMS: atom_id res chain seq x y z
N MET A 1 -19.94 -2.67 9.36
CA MET A 1 -20.59 -1.92 8.25
C MET A 1 -19.93 -2.30 6.92
N LYS A 2 -20.53 -2.06 5.74
CA LYS A 2 -19.87 -2.28 4.44
C LYS A 2 -19.91 -1.02 3.57
N ALA A 3 -18.82 -0.75 2.84
CA ALA A 3 -18.82 0.20 1.74
C ALA A 3 -18.63 -0.53 0.41
N SER A 4 -19.16 0.06 -0.64
CA SER A 4 -19.01 -0.47 -1.99
C SER A 4 -18.76 0.63 -3.01
N LEU A 5 -17.87 0.35 -3.95
CA LEU A 5 -17.66 1.13 -5.15
C LEU A 5 -18.60 0.61 -6.26
N PRO A 6 -19.47 1.46 -6.82
CA PRO A 6 -20.32 1.10 -7.96
C PRO A 6 -19.51 0.51 -9.13
N SER A 7 -20.08 -0.50 -9.81
CA SER A 7 -19.37 -1.26 -10.85
C SER A 7 -18.95 -0.43 -12.06
N ASP A 8 -19.75 0.57 -12.44
CA ASP A 8 -19.46 1.56 -13.47
C ASP A 8 -18.21 2.38 -13.14
N LYS A 9 -18.09 2.82 -11.89
CA LYS A 9 -16.91 3.56 -11.41
C LYS A 9 -15.68 2.66 -11.37
N LEU A 10 -15.84 1.41 -10.94
CA LEU A 10 -14.73 0.44 -10.91
C LEU A 10 -14.19 0.18 -12.33
N GLN A 11 -15.06 -0.01 -13.32
CA GLN A 11 -14.63 -0.18 -14.71
C GLN A 11 -13.91 1.05 -15.24
N ARG A 12 -14.45 2.25 -14.96
CA ARG A 12 -13.81 3.50 -15.37
C ARG A 12 -12.38 3.64 -14.82
N ILE A 13 -12.16 3.27 -13.56
CA ILE A 13 -10.81 3.30 -12.98
C ILE A 13 -9.90 2.29 -13.67
N ARG A 14 -10.39 1.07 -13.93
CA ARG A 14 -9.62 0.02 -14.64
C ARG A 14 -9.17 0.48 -16.03
N ASP A 15 -10.00 1.24 -16.74
CA ASP A 15 -9.66 1.73 -18.07
C ASP A 15 -8.65 2.88 -18.02
N ILE A 16 -8.80 3.83 -17.10
CA ILE A 16 -7.84 4.94 -16.93
C ILE A 16 -6.48 4.42 -16.43
N THR A 17 -6.46 3.36 -15.61
CA THR A 17 -5.20 2.73 -15.13
C THR A 17 -4.38 2.11 -16.26
N LYS A 18 -4.90 2.01 -17.50
CA LYS A 18 -4.12 1.52 -18.65
C LYS A 18 -3.37 2.62 -19.40
N SER A 19 -3.67 3.90 -19.14
CA SER A 19 -3.13 5.05 -19.89
C SER A 19 -2.93 6.27 -18.98
N TYR A 20 -1.70 6.51 -18.55
CA TYR A 20 -1.36 7.62 -17.62
C TYR A 20 -0.05 8.35 -18.00
N CYS A 21 0.15 8.62 -19.28
CA CYS A 21 1.40 9.24 -19.78
C CYS A 21 1.49 10.74 -19.45
N GLU A 22 0.39 11.46 -19.63
CA GLU A 22 0.32 12.92 -19.44
C GLU A 22 -0.15 13.29 -18.03
N GLN A 23 0.24 14.48 -17.55
CA GLN A 23 -0.15 14.99 -16.24
C GLN A 23 -1.67 15.02 -16.04
N GLN A 24 -2.42 15.45 -17.06
CA GLN A 24 -3.88 15.45 -17.03
C GLN A 24 -4.47 14.04 -16.83
N GLN A 25 -3.89 13.04 -17.50
CA GLN A 25 -4.33 11.64 -17.37
C GLN A 25 -4.04 11.10 -15.97
N LEU A 26 -2.85 11.40 -15.44
CA LEU A 26 -2.45 11.00 -14.09
C LEU A 26 -3.30 11.67 -13.01
N LEU A 27 -3.57 12.97 -13.11
CA LEU A 27 -4.45 13.68 -12.19
C LEU A 27 -5.90 13.16 -12.25
N SER A 28 -6.40 12.85 -13.45
CA SER A 28 -7.70 12.20 -13.63
C SER A 28 -7.74 10.85 -12.92
N LEU A 29 -6.73 9.99 -13.12
CA LEU A 29 -6.60 8.72 -12.42
C LEU A 29 -6.62 8.92 -10.90
N LEU A 30 -5.79 9.83 -10.39
CA LEU A 30 -5.70 10.14 -8.97
C LEU A 30 -7.03 10.62 -8.38
N GLY A 31 -7.80 11.42 -9.13
CA GLY A 31 -9.14 11.82 -8.72
C GLY A 31 -10.08 10.63 -8.53
N HIS A 32 -10.05 9.66 -9.46
CA HIS A 32 -10.90 8.48 -9.32
C HIS A 32 -10.40 7.52 -8.22
N LEU A 33 -9.08 7.37 -8.06
CA LEU A 33 -8.50 6.63 -6.95
C LEU A 33 -8.87 7.27 -5.60
N ASN A 34 -8.87 8.60 -5.52
CA ASN A 34 -9.29 9.31 -4.31
C ASN A 34 -10.75 9.04 -3.94
N PHE A 35 -11.62 8.90 -4.93
CA PHE A 35 -12.98 8.41 -4.69
C PHE A 35 -12.98 6.96 -4.16
N ALA A 36 -12.23 6.06 -4.80
CA ALA A 36 -12.15 4.66 -4.38
C ALA A 36 -11.58 4.47 -2.96
N MET A 37 -10.70 5.36 -2.49
CA MET A 37 -10.13 5.30 -1.14
C MET A 37 -11.14 5.49 0.00
N HIS A 38 -12.34 6.03 -0.27
CA HIS A 38 -13.42 6.03 0.71
C HIS A 38 -13.91 4.61 1.02
N VAL A 39 -13.73 3.69 0.06
CA VAL A 39 -14.03 2.27 0.19
C VAL A 39 -12.77 1.48 0.56
N ILE A 40 -11.58 1.94 0.18
CA ILE A 40 -10.28 1.30 0.48
C ILE A 40 -9.39 2.25 1.31
N PRO A 41 -9.60 2.40 2.63
CA PRO A 41 -8.85 3.36 3.44
C PRO A 41 -7.33 3.13 3.42
N GLN A 42 -6.91 1.86 3.32
CA GLN A 42 -5.50 1.47 3.27
C GLN A 42 -4.78 1.87 1.98
N GLY A 43 -5.53 2.30 0.94
CA GLY A 43 -4.98 2.72 -0.35
C GLY A 43 -4.22 4.05 -0.30
N ARG A 44 -4.41 4.87 0.74
CA ARG A 44 -3.83 6.24 0.84
C ARG A 44 -2.31 6.26 0.76
N SER A 45 -1.65 5.23 1.29
CA SER A 45 -0.19 5.07 1.26
C SER A 45 0.39 5.01 -0.16
N PHE A 46 -0.41 4.55 -1.13
CA PHE A 46 0.02 4.23 -2.50
C PHE A 46 -0.32 5.32 -3.52
N ILE A 47 -0.79 6.49 -3.07
CA ILE A 47 -1.11 7.62 -3.97
C ILE A 47 -0.23 8.84 -3.75
N SER A 48 0.43 8.97 -2.60
CA SER A 48 1.21 10.18 -2.27
C SER A 48 2.35 10.41 -3.27
N ARG A 49 3.13 9.37 -3.59
CA ARG A 49 4.19 9.46 -4.61
C ARG A 49 3.67 9.86 -5.99
N LEU A 50 2.49 9.37 -6.35
CA LEU A 50 1.86 9.70 -7.63
C LEU A 50 1.39 11.15 -7.67
N LEU A 51 0.89 11.68 -6.55
CA LEU A 51 0.56 13.10 -6.41
C LEU A 51 1.80 13.98 -6.51
N ASP A 52 2.90 13.58 -5.85
CA ASP A 52 4.17 14.30 -5.92
C ASP A 52 4.71 14.32 -7.35
N ALA A 53 4.68 13.17 -8.04
CA ALA A 53 5.08 13.06 -9.44
C ALA A 53 4.19 13.92 -10.35
N ALA A 54 2.87 13.93 -10.13
CA ALA A 54 1.94 14.77 -10.88
C ALA A 54 2.18 16.26 -10.62
N SER A 55 2.62 16.64 -9.43
CA SER A 55 2.87 18.04 -9.04
C SER A 55 4.22 18.57 -9.54
N ALA A 56 5.12 17.69 -9.99
CA ALA A 56 6.44 18.06 -10.49
C ALA A 56 6.43 18.59 -11.93
N VAL A 57 5.27 18.62 -12.60
CA VAL A 57 5.10 19.02 -13.99
C VAL A 57 4.26 20.30 -14.07
N ASP A 58 4.71 21.27 -14.88
CA ASP A 58 4.08 22.60 -14.95
C ASP A 58 2.84 22.63 -15.86
N LYS A 59 2.77 21.80 -16.90
CA LYS A 59 1.69 21.81 -17.90
C LYS A 59 0.94 20.49 -17.96
N LEU A 60 -0.38 20.59 -18.02
CA LEU A 60 -1.33 19.46 -18.06
C LEU A 60 -1.05 18.43 -19.17
N HIS A 61 -0.49 18.85 -20.30
CA HIS A 61 -0.23 17.99 -21.46
C HIS A 61 1.21 17.46 -21.52
N ASP A 62 2.05 17.82 -20.55
CA ASP A 62 3.41 17.31 -20.48
C ASP A 62 3.41 15.90 -19.89
N CYS A 63 4.33 15.06 -20.37
CA CYS A 63 4.51 13.71 -19.88
C CYS A 63 5.12 13.72 -18.48
N VAL A 64 4.56 12.92 -17.57
CA VAL A 64 5.07 12.79 -16.20
C VAL A 64 6.18 11.75 -16.16
N PHE A 65 7.32 12.09 -15.56
CA PHE A 65 8.33 11.10 -15.27
C PHE A 65 7.89 10.23 -14.08
N LEU A 66 7.71 8.93 -14.35
CA LEU A 66 7.35 7.94 -13.33
C LEU A 66 8.57 7.07 -13.02
N ASP A 67 9.10 7.24 -11.82
CA ASP A 67 10.16 6.40 -11.27
C ASP A 67 9.66 4.97 -10.98
N GLU A 68 10.55 4.11 -10.49
CA GLU A 68 10.20 2.72 -10.18
C GLU A 68 9.12 2.63 -9.11
N GLY A 69 9.17 3.48 -8.07
CA GLY A 69 8.19 3.50 -7.00
C GLY A 69 6.78 3.86 -7.49
N CYS A 70 6.67 4.88 -8.34
CA CYS A 70 5.42 5.27 -8.98
C CYS A 70 4.86 4.15 -9.87
N ARG A 71 5.72 3.48 -10.65
CA ARG A 71 5.30 2.34 -11.49
C ARG A 71 4.83 1.16 -10.64
N SER A 72 5.49 0.92 -9.50
CA SER A 72 5.11 -0.10 -8.53
C SER A 72 3.74 0.19 -7.92
N ASP A 73 3.46 1.44 -7.54
CA ASP A 73 2.15 1.86 -7.05
C ASP A 73 1.04 1.68 -8.09
N LEU A 74 1.30 2.07 -9.33
CA LEU A 74 0.33 1.91 -10.43
C LEU A 74 0.07 0.43 -10.75
N ARG A 75 1.12 -0.41 -10.68
CA ARG A 75 0.98 -1.86 -10.79
C ARG A 75 0.15 -2.44 -9.65
N PHE A 76 0.39 -2.00 -8.42
CA PHE A 76 -0.40 -2.38 -7.26
C PHE A 76 -1.89 -2.04 -7.48
N TRP A 77 -2.19 -0.81 -7.88
CA TRP A 77 -3.57 -0.39 -8.19
C TRP A 77 -4.20 -1.21 -9.30
N SER A 78 -3.47 -1.48 -10.38
CA SER A 78 -3.95 -2.33 -11.49
C SER A 78 -4.32 -3.74 -11.01
N LEU A 79 -3.45 -4.38 -10.22
CA LEU A 79 -3.69 -5.72 -9.68
C LEU A 79 -4.83 -5.74 -8.67
N LEU A 80 -4.85 -4.78 -7.74
CA LEU A 80 -5.92 -4.66 -6.75
C LEU A 80 -7.26 -4.51 -7.44
N LEU A 81 -7.39 -3.53 -8.34
CA LEU A 81 -8.65 -3.24 -9.00
C LEU A 81 -9.09 -4.35 -9.94
N ALA A 82 -8.19 -5.13 -10.53
CA ALA A 82 -8.56 -6.29 -11.36
C ALA A 82 -9.25 -7.40 -10.54
N HIS A 83 -8.79 -7.65 -9.32
CA HIS A 83 -9.27 -8.76 -8.49
C HIS A 83 -10.28 -8.34 -7.42
N TRP A 84 -10.34 -7.04 -7.09
CA TRP A 84 -11.26 -6.51 -6.10
C TRP A 84 -12.68 -6.42 -6.65
N ASN A 85 -13.65 -6.93 -5.88
CA ASN A 85 -15.07 -6.94 -6.24
C ASN A 85 -15.79 -5.61 -5.97
N GLY A 86 -15.05 -4.58 -5.56
CA GLY A 86 -15.63 -3.27 -5.23
C GLY A 86 -16.22 -3.18 -3.84
N VAL A 87 -16.07 -4.18 -2.96
CA VAL A 87 -16.67 -4.16 -1.61
C VAL A 87 -15.58 -4.25 -0.55
N THR A 88 -15.70 -3.42 0.49
CA THR A 88 -14.89 -3.50 1.70
C THR A 88 -15.81 -3.61 2.91
N VAL A 89 -15.51 -4.57 3.79
CA VAL A 89 -16.20 -4.74 5.06
C VAL A 89 -15.39 -4.03 6.14
N PHE A 90 -16.03 -3.10 6.84
CA PHE A 90 -15.48 -2.51 8.04
C PHE A 90 -15.81 -3.40 9.23
N TYR A 91 -14.78 -3.79 9.95
CA TYR A 91 -14.92 -4.38 11.27
C TYR A 91 -15.61 -3.39 12.21
N ASP A 92 -16.27 -3.92 13.24
CA ASP A 92 -16.90 -3.10 14.26
C ASP A 92 -15.88 -2.15 14.89
N ASP A 93 -16.29 -0.94 15.28
CA ASP A 93 -15.43 0.15 15.78
C ASP A 93 -14.78 -0.15 17.14
N LEU A 94 -14.82 -1.41 17.58
CA LEU A 94 -14.12 -1.89 18.76
C LEU A 94 -12.62 -1.95 18.44
N VAL A 95 -11.95 -0.80 18.59
CA VAL A 95 -10.49 -0.70 18.56
C VAL A 95 -9.95 -1.47 19.75
N ARG A 96 -9.65 -2.76 19.53
CA ARG A 96 -8.90 -3.58 20.47
C ARG A 96 -7.42 -3.32 20.22
N SER A 97 -6.69 -2.86 21.24
CA SER A 97 -5.24 -2.72 21.13
C SER A 97 -4.60 -4.07 20.86
N SER A 98 -3.44 -4.08 20.19
CA SER A 98 -2.60 -5.27 20.04
C SER A 98 -2.36 -5.98 21.37
N ASP A 99 -2.18 -5.23 22.46
CA ASP A 99 -2.03 -5.78 23.81
C ASP A 99 -3.28 -6.53 24.28
N SER A 100 -4.47 -5.97 24.01
CA SER A 100 -5.75 -6.59 24.38
C SER A 100 -6.10 -7.83 23.55
N MET A 101 -5.56 -7.93 22.33
CA MET A 101 -5.66 -9.11 21.46
C MET A 101 -4.49 -10.08 21.60
N ARG A 102 -3.41 -9.64 22.27
CA ARG A 102 -2.08 -10.28 22.25
C ARG A 102 -1.67 -10.63 20.82
N PHE A 103 -1.77 -9.66 19.92
CA PHE A 103 -1.47 -9.80 18.49
C PHE A 103 -0.32 -8.89 18.07
N PHE A 104 0.80 -9.51 17.70
CA PHE A 104 2.01 -8.82 17.26
C PHE A 104 2.52 -9.47 15.98
N THR A 105 3.01 -8.68 15.01
CA THR A 105 3.54 -9.20 13.74
C THR A 105 4.83 -8.48 13.40
N ASP A 106 5.77 -9.21 12.83
CA ASP A 106 7.03 -8.68 12.29
C ASP A 106 7.32 -9.31 10.93
N ALA A 107 8.04 -8.58 10.09
CA ALA A 107 8.41 -9.02 8.75
C ALA A 107 9.85 -8.61 8.43
N ALA A 108 10.70 -9.60 8.20
CA ALA A 108 12.06 -9.40 7.76
C ALA A 108 12.11 -9.41 6.23
N GLN A 109 12.59 -8.34 5.61
CA GLN A 109 12.59 -8.18 4.14
C GLN A 109 13.24 -9.36 3.39
N SER A 110 14.24 -10.00 3.96
CA SER A 110 15.02 -11.06 3.31
C SER A 110 14.58 -12.49 3.64
N VAL A 111 13.94 -12.74 4.79
CA VAL A 111 13.79 -14.10 5.35
C VAL A 111 12.34 -14.56 5.37
N GLY A 112 11.43 -13.73 5.87
CA GLY A 112 10.05 -14.15 6.09
C GLY A 112 9.27 -13.21 6.99
N SER A 113 8.09 -13.66 7.39
CA SER A 113 7.22 -13.01 8.36
C SER A 113 7.02 -13.87 9.59
N GLY A 114 6.76 -13.24 10.72
CA GLY A 114 6.37 -13.90 11.96
C GLY A 114 5.31 -13.11 12.71
N GLY A 115 4.72 -13.77 13.70
CA GLY A 115 3.80 -13.11 14.60
C GLY A 115 3.49 -13.95 15.83
N PHE A 116 2.82 -13.30 16.77
CA PHE A 116 2.29 -13.86 17.99
C PHE A 116 0.80 -13.56 18.04
N PHE A 117 -0.02 -14.57 18.29
CA PHE A 117 -1.45 -14.40 18.47
C PHE A 117 -1.93 -15.25 19.64
N GLN A 118 -2.52 -14.60 20.65
CA GLN A 118 -3.23 -15.25 21.75
C GLN A 118 -2.43 -16.31 22.55
N GLY A 119 -1.10 -16.26 22.55
CA GLY A 119 -0.26 -17.25 23.24
C GLY A 119 0.59 -18.11 22.30
N GLU A 120 0.27 -18.10 21.00
CA GLU A 120 0.92 -18.95 20.01
C GLU A 120 1.81 -18.13 19.07
N TRP A 121 3.00 -18.67 18.79
CA TRP A 121 3.92 -18.13 17.80
C TRP A 121 3.69 -18.76 16.43
N PHE A 122 3.74 -17.95 15.38
CA PHE A 122 3.74 -18.43 14.01
C PHE A 122 4.82 -17.72 13.20
N ALA A 123 5.43 -18.43 12.25
CA ALA A 123 6.40 -17.88 11.33
C ALA A 123 6.33 -18.60 9.99
N GLY A 124 6.68 -17.88 8.92
CA GLY A 124 6.72 -18.40 7.56
C GLY A 124 7.80 -17.71 6.75
N SER A 125 8.56 -18.49 5.98
CA SER A 125 9.54 -17.96 5.03
C SER A 125 8.85 -17.35 3.82
N TRP A 126 9.46 -16.32 3.23
CA TRP A 126 8.98 -15.82 1.95
C TRP A 126 9.08 -16.90 0.87
N PRO A 127 8.09 -17.00 -0.03
CA PRO A 127 8.26 -17.81 -1.23
C PRO A 127 9.45 -17.30 -2.06
N LEU A 128 10.15 -18.21 -2.74
CA LEU A 128 11.36 -17.92 -3.52
C LEU A 128 11.15 -16.79 -4.56
N SER A 129 9.92 -16.62 -5.04
CA SER A 129 9.54 -15.54 -5.97
C SER A 129 9.65 -14.13 -5.37
N ILE A 130 9.59 -13.99 -4.04
CA ILE A 130 9.64 -12.71 -3.33
C ILE A 130 11.06 -12.42 -2.82
N SER A 131 11.79 -13.44 -2.37
CA SER A 131 13.15 -13.30 -1.83
C SER A 131 14.21 -12.94 -2.86
N THR A 132 13.89 -12.95 -4.16
CA THR A 132 14.84 -12.63 -5.24
C THR A 132 14.95 -11.12 -5.53
N SER A 133 14.03 -10.28 -5.02
CA SER A 133 13.95 -8.85 -5.41
C SER A 133 14.62 -7.83 -4.48
N SER A 134 15.32 -8.25 -3.42
CA SER A 134 15.88 -7.30 -2.43
C SER A 134 17.41 -7.19 -2.48
N LYS A 135 17.92 -6.32 -3.36
CA LYS A 135 19.07 -5.46 -3.03
C LYS A 135 18.61 -3.99 -3.00
N PHE A 136 17.55 -3.69 -2.25
CA PHE A 136 17.27 -2.32 -1.86
C PHE A 136 18.13 -2.02 -0.63
N SER A 137 19.21 -1.25 -0.82
CA SER A 137 20.04 -0.78 0.28
C SER A 137 19.24 0.17 1.16
N LEU A 138 18.84 -0.28 2.35
CA LEU A 138 18.31 0.59 3.39
C LEU A 138 19.42 1.54 3.87
N ASN A 139 19.12 2.84 3.84
CA ASN A 139 19.97 3.91 4.36
C ASN A 139 20.16 3.72 5.90
N PRO A 140 21.35 3.93 6.49
CA PRO A 140 21.64 3.54 7.89
C PRO A 140 20.86 4.27 9.00
N ALA A 141 19.98 5.22 8.67
CA ALA A 141 19.32 6.08 9.65
C ALA A 141 18.30 5.35 10.55
N TYR A 142 17.83 4.16 10.17
CA TYR A 142 16.84 3.41 10.95
C TYR A 142 17.43 2.66 12.16
N HIS A 143 18.77 2.56 12.27
CA HIS A 143 19.41 1.85 13.37
C HIS A 143 19.41 2.61 14.72
N LEU A 144 18.99 3.88 14.75
CA LEU A 144 19.10 4.72 15.96
C LEU A 144 17.88 4.69 16.90
N TYR A 145 16.81 3.98 16.56
CA TYR A 145 15.56 4.01 17.36
C TYR A 145 15.28 2.74 18.19
N HIS A 146 16.15 1.72 18.17
CA HIS A 146 15.87 0.45 18.86
C HIS A 146 16.95 -0.01 19.87
N THR A 147 17.59 0.92 20.57
CA THR A 147 18.38 0.58 21.76
C THR A 147 18.13 1.58 22.88
N ARG A 148 16.97 1.50 23.53
CA ARG A 148 16.83 1.89 24.94
C ARG A 148 15.91 0.91 25.67
N ASP A 149 16.47 0.39 26.75
CA ASP A 149 15.82 -0.10 27.97
C ASP A 149 15.16 -1.48 27.96
N ILE A 150 15.97 -2.50 28.29
CA ILE A 150 15.51 -3.66 29.07
C ILE A 150 16.36 -3.67 30.36
N PRO A 151 15.79 -3.44 31.56
CA PRO A 151 16.53 -3.56 32.80
C PRO A 151 16.68 -5.05 33.16
N SER A 152 17.91 -5.44 33.47
CA SER A 152 18.26 -6.77 33.99
C SER A 152 17.72 -6.94 35.41
N GLY A 153 16.84 -7.92 35.60
CA GLY A 153 16.52 -8.53 36.90
C GLY A 153 17.04 -9.95 36.91
#